data_AF-A0A6L6D604-F1
#
_entry.id   AF-A0A6L6D604-F1
#
_cell.length_a   1.000
_cell.length_b   1.000
_cell.length_c   1.000
_cell.angle_alpha   90.00
_cell.angle_beta   90.00
_cell.angle_gamma   90.00
#
_symmetry.space_group_name_H-M   'P 1'
#
loop_
_entity.id
_entity.type
_entity.pdbx_description
1 polymer ?
#
loop_
_entity_poly.entity_id
_entity_poly.type
_entity_poly.pdbx_seq_one_letter_code
_entity_poly.pdbx_strand_id
1 'polypeptide(L)'
;MSTTSRVLPWRRNQSAVNQELLPLLSAFKQNHPKASITQVNAAYAMASSAHKHQSRMSGELYVSHPLAVARIVAEIGLDEVSLVAALLHDAVEDTEITLADVESNFGAEIAGIVDGLTKLERLQF
;
A
#
# COMPACT_ATOMS: atom_id res chain seq x y z
N MET A 1 -15.46 -36.89 -15.14
CA MET A 1 -14.04 -36.77 -14.74
C MET A 1 -13.82 -35.33 -14.29
N SER A 2 -14.06 -35.04 -13.00
CA SER A 2 -13.96 -33.69 -12.45
C SER A 2 -12.56 -33.46 -11.92
N THR A 3 -11.79 -32.61 -12.59
CA THR A 3 -10.47 -32.17 -12.12
C THR A 3 -10.67 -31.08 -11.05
N THR A 4 -10.70 -31.48 -9.79
CA THR A 4 -10.64 -30.53 -8.67
C THR A 4 -9.23 -29.93 -8.65
N SER A 5 -9.07 -28.72 -9.22
CA SER A 5 -7.85 -27.93 -9.13
C SER A 5 -7.58 -27.58 -7.68
N ARG A 6 -6.66 -28.31 -7.05
CA ARG A 6 -6.23 -28.09 -5.67
C ARG A 6 -5.28 -26.90 -5.64
N VAL A 7 -5.84 -25.69 -5.65
CA VAL A 7 -5.05 -24.47 -5.52
C VAL A 7 -4.48 -24.41 -4.11
N LEU A 8 -3.16 -24.37 -4.02
CA LEU A 8 -2.41 -24.38 -2.76
C LEU A 8 -2.73 -23.12 -1.92
N PRO A 9 -2.89 -23.25 -0.59
CA PRO A 9 -3.47 -22.21 0.27
C PRO A 9 -2.68 -20.90 0.29
N TRP A 10 -1.36 -20.93 0.06
CA TRP A 10 -0.54 -19.71 -0.01
C TRP A 10 -0.78 -18.87 -1.28
N ARG A 11 -1.26 -19.48 -2.37
CA ARG A 11 -1.53 -18.80 -3.64
C ARG A 11 -2.81 -17.96 -3.60
N ARG A 12 -3.71 -18.27 -2.67
CA ARG A 12 -5.00 -17.58 -2.50
C ARG A 12 -4.82 -16.14 -2.00
N ASN A 13 -3.84 -15.90 -1.13
CA ASN A 13 -3.60 -14.57 -0.56
C ASN A 13 -2.95 -13.60 -1.56
N GLN A 14 -2.00 -14.07 -2.39
CA GLN A 14 -1.43 -13.28 -3.50
C GLN A 14 -2.48 -12.90 -4.55
N SER A 15 -3.47 -13.77 -4.77
CA SER A 15 -4.51 -13.54 -5.78
C SER A 15 -5.49 -12.43 -5.36
N ALA A 16 -5.83 -12.36 -4.07
CA ALA A 16 -6.70 -11.31 -3.51
C ALA A 16 -5.98 -9.95 -3.42
N VAL A 17 -4.73 -9.95 -2.95
CA VAL A 17 -3.84 -8.77 -2.95
C VAL A 17 -3.75 -8.14 -4.34
N ASN A 18 -3.61 -8.96 -5.38
CA ASN A 18 -3.58 -8.46 -6.75
C ASN A 18 -4.92 -7.86 -7.19
N GLN A 19 -6.07 -8.36 -6.73
CA GLN A 19 -7.37 -7.82 -7.15
C GLN A 19 -7.67 -6.44 -6.58
N GLU A 20 -7.31 -6.19 -5.31
CA GLU A 20 -7.55 -4.90 -4.65
C GLU A 20 -6.62 -3.79 -5.18
N LEU A 21 -5.41 -4.15 -5.58
CA LEU A 21 -4.41 -3.19 -6.06
C LEU A 21 -4.60 -2.79 -7.54
N LEU A 22 -5.27 -3.62 -8.34
CA LEU A 22 -5.47 -3.38 -9.78
C LEU A 22 -6.10 -2.02 -10.12
N PRO A 23 -7.17 -1.55 -9.44
CA PRO A 23 -7.73 -0.23 -9.71
C PRO A 23 -6.73 0.91 -9.50
N LEU A 24 -5.92 0.85 -8.44
CA LEU A 24 -4.86 1.83 -8.18
C LEU A 24 -3.83 1.83 -9.31
N LEU A 25 -3.31 0.65 -9.66
CA LEU A 25 -2.30 0.52 -10.72
C LEU A 25 -2.83 0.98 -12.07
N SER A 26 -4.10 0.72 -12.37
CA SER A 26 -4.75 1.18 -13.59
C SER A 26 -4.85 2.70 -13.62
N ALA A 27 -5.30 3.34 -12.53
CA ALA A 27 -5.36 4.80 -12.44
C ALA A 27 -3.97 5.43 -12.58
N PHE A 28 -2.98 4.90 -11.89
CA PHE A 28 -1.59 5.39 -11.99
C PHE A 28 -1.04 5.28 -13.40
N LYS A 29 -1.28 4.15 -14.07
CA LYS A 29 -0.80 3.91 -15.44
C LYS A 29 -1.46 4.78 -16.51
N GLN A 30 -2.63 5.34 -16.26
CA GLN A 30 -3.27 6.30 -17.17
C GLN A 30 -2.44 7.58 -17.29
N ASN A 31 -1.93 8.07 -16.16
CA ASN A 31 -1.09 9.27 -16.09
C ASN A 31 0.39 8.96 -16.32
N HIS A 32 0.85 7.75 -15.97
CA HIS A 32 2.25 7.32 -16.03
C HIS A 32 2.46 5.99 -16.78
N PRO A 33 2.20 5.91 -18.10
CA PRO A 33 2.20 4.64 -18.84
C PRO A 33 3.51 3.84 -18.74
N LYS A 34 4.64 4.54 -18.67
CA LYS A 34 6.00 3.96 -18.66
C LYS A 34 6.56 3.76 -17.26
N ALA A 35 5.91 4.25 -16.20
CA ALA A 35 6.44 4.14 -14.84
C ALA A 35 6.55 2.67 -14.39
N SER A 36 7.51 2.37 -13.53
CA SER A 36 7.51 1.08 -12.84
C SER A 36 6.34 1.04 -11.85
N ILE A 37 5.93 -0.18 -11.48
CA ILE A 37 4.97 -0.40 -10.38
C ILE A 37 5.59 -1.25 -9.27
N THR A 38 6.90 -1.49 -9.35
CA THR A 38 7.59 -2.38 -8.43
C THR A 38 7.56 -1.86 -7.01
N GLN A 39 7.83 -0.56 -6.81
CA GLN A 39 7.82 0.01 -5.46
C GLN A 39 6.39 0.09 -4.91
N VAL A 40 5.40 0.45 -5.76
CA VAL A 40 3.98 0.46 -5.37
C VAL A 40 3.51 -0.91 -4.87
N ASN A 41 3.85 -1.98 -5.61
CA ASN A 41 3.50 -3.35 -5.18
C ASN A 41 4.19 -3.75 -3.87
N ALA A 42 5.47 -3.41 -3.70
CA ALA A 42 6.22 -3.71 -2.50
C ALA A 42 5.68 -2.93 -1.28
N ALA A 43 5.33 -1.66 -1.46
CA ALA A 43 4.72 -0.81 -0.45
C ALA A 43 3.37 -1.36 0.01
N TYR A 44 2.51 -1.73 -0.94
CA TYR A 44 1.23 -2.37 -0.62
C TYR A 44 1.43 -3.67 0.17
N ALA A 45 2.38 -4.51 -0.22
CA ALA A 45 2.66 -5.76 0.48
C ALA A 45 3.17 -5.51 1.91
N MET A 46 4.02 -4.51 2.11
CA MET A 46 4.50 -4.12 3.43
C MET A 46 3.35 -3.61 4.31
N ALA A 47 2.56 -2.66 3.83
CA ALA A 47 1.41 -2.12 4.56
C ALA A 47 0.39 -3.22 4.90
N SER A 48 0.01 -4.03 3.91
CA SER A 48 -0.93 -5.15 4.11
C SER A 48 -0.42 -6.16 5.15
N SER A 49 0.88 -6.45 5.16
CA SER A 49 1.51 -7.34 6.15
C SER A 49 1.53 -6.72 7.55
N ALA A 50 1.87 -5.44 7.64
CA ALA A 50 1.94 -4.71 8.91
C ALA A 50 0.57 -4.67 9.61
N HIS A 51 -0.49 -4.38 8.86
CA HIS A 51 -1.85 -4.32 9.40
C HIS A 51 -2.56 -5.68 9.51
N LYS A 52 -1.91 -6.80 9.18
CA LYS A 52 -2.53 -8.13 9.16
C LYS A 52 -3.12 -8.59 10.51
N HIS A 53 -2.58 -8.09 11.62
CA HIS A 53 -3.04 -8.44 12.97
C HIS A 53 -4.08 -7.47 13.53
N GLN A 54 -4.28 -6.32 12.89
CA GLN A 54 -5.38 -5.41 13.14
C GLN A 54 -6.55 -5.89 12.27
N SER A 55 -7.36 -6.82 12.76
CA SER A 55 -8.56 -7.24 12.04
C SER A 55 -9.76 -6.50 12.60
N ARG A 56 -10.49 -5.74 11.77
CA ARG A 56 -11.83 -5.25 12.17
C ARG A 56 -12.77 -6.45 12.34
N MET A 57 -13.76 -6.32 13.21
CA MET A 57 -14.81 -7.33 13.40
C MET A 57 -15.64 -7.60 12.11
N SER A 58 -15.47 -6.79 11.05
CA SER A 58 -16.11 -6.94 9.73
C SER A 58 -15.35 -7.83 8.74
N GLY A 59 -14.08 -8.18 9.00
CA GLY A 59 -13.26 -9.00 8.09
C GLY A 59 -12.60 -8.26 6.91
N GLU A 60 -12.72 -6.93 6.84
CA GLU A 60 -12.02 -6.10 5.85
C GLU A 60 -10.59 -5.76 6.31
N LEU A 61 -9.64 -5.76 5.36
CA LEU A 61 -8.24 -5.41 5.58
C LEU A 61 -8.09 -3.93 5.95
N TYR A 62 -7.28 -3.63 6.97
CA TYR A 62 -6.97 -2.26 7.40
C TYR A 62 -6.30 -1.41 6.30
N VAL A 63 -5.68 -2.02 5.28
CA VAL A 63 -5.04 -1.31 4.16
C VAL A 63 -6.03 -0.54 3.26
N SER A 64 -7.34 -0.69 3.49
CA SER A 64 -8.38 -0.01 2.70
C SER A 64 -8.26 1.51 2.71
N HIS A 65 -7.89 2.13 3.85
CA HIS A 65 -7.70 3.58 3.92
C HIS A 65 -6.47 4.04 3.11
N PRO A 66 -5.23 3.54 3.37
CA PRO A 66 -4.07 3.89 2.55
C PRO A 66 -4.27 3.63 1.06
N LEU A 67 -4.96 2.55 0.71
CA LEU A 67 -5.26 2.21 -0.69
C LEU A 67 -6.21 3.24 -1.34
N ALA A 68 -7.24 3.71 -0.61
CA ALA A 68 -8.14 4.74 -1.10
C ALA A 68 -7.43 6.08 -1.28
N VAL A 69 -6.58 6.49 -0.32
CA VAL A 69 -5.75 7.70 -0.41
C VAL A 69 -4.81 7.61 -1.62
N ALA A 70 -4.08 6.50 -1.77
CA ALA A 70 -3.20 6.28 -2.90
C ALA A 70 -3.95 6.33 -4.25
N ARG A 71 -5.21 5.91 -4.30
CA ARG A 71 -6.03 6.01 -5.52
C ARG A 71 -6.33 7.46 -5.87
N ILE A 72 -6.68 8.29 -4.90
CA ILE A 72 -6.89 9.73 -5.11
C ILE A 72 -5.60 10.38 -5.61
N VAL A 73 -4.46 10.05 -5.00
CA VAL A 73 -3.14 10.52 -5.43
C VAL A 73 -2.85 10.14 -6.89
N ALA A 74 -3.15 8.90 -7.28
CA ALA A 74 -2.99 8.42 -8.66
C ALA A 74 -3.94 9.12 -9.66
N GLU A 75 -5.19 9.35 -9.27
CA GLU A 75 -6.21 10.05 -10.07
C GLU A 75 -5.83 11.52 -10.32
N ILE A 76 -5.20 12.19 -9.35
CA ILE A 76 -4.66 13.55 -9.48
C ILE A 76 -3.41 13.59 -10.39
N GLY A 77 -2.77 12.44 -10.63
CA GLY A 77 -1.62 12.30 -11.52
C GLY A 77 -0.26 12.50 -10.85
N LEU A 78 -0.20 12.38 -9.52
CA LEU A 78 1.06 12.41 -8.77
C LEU A 78 1.94 11.18 -9.09
N ASP A 79 3.20 11.27 -8.70
CA ASP A 79 4.27 10.34 -9.06
C ASP A 79 4.35 9.10 -8.16
N GLU A 80 5.21 8.15 -8.54
CA GLU A 80 5.39 6.87 -7.82
C GLU A 80 5.76 7.08 -6.35
N VAL A 81 6.63 8.07 -6.05
CA VAL A 81 7.06 8.41 -4.70
C VAL A 81 5.86 8.80 -3.82
N SER A 82 4.98 9.66 -4.34
CA SER A 82 3.76 10.08 -3.65
C SER A 82 2.81 8.91 -3.39
N LEU A 83 2.67 7.98 -4.34
CA LEU A 83 1.84 6.78 -4.17
C LEU A 83 2.40 5.86 -3.08
N VAL A 84 3.71 5.64 -3.08
CA VAL A 84 4.35 4.78 -2.09
C VAL A 84 4.24 5.38 -0.69
N ALA A 85 4.46 6.70 -0.55
CA ALA A 85 4.26 7.37 0.73
C ALA A 85 2.81 7.27 1.22
N ALA A 86 1.83 7.47 0.34
CA ALA A 86 0.41 7.33 0.67
C ALA A 86 0.05 5.91 1.13
N LEU A 87 0.66 4.87 0.56
CA LEU A 87 0.43 3.49 0.98
C LEU A 87 1.07 3.15 2.35
N LEU A 88 2.12 3.87 2.75
CA LEU A 88 2.94 3.53 3.92
C LEU A 88 2.71 4.42 5.15
N HIS A 89 2.04 5.58 5.01
CA HIS A 89 1.92 6.54 6.11
C HIS A 89 1.28 5.94 7.38
N ASP A 90 0.09 5.35 7.26
CA ASP A 90 -0.58 4.65 8.38
C ASP A 90 0.25 3.48 8.91
N ALA A 91 1.03 2.80 8.06
CA ALA A 91 1.83 1.68 8.53
C ALA A 91 2.90 2.15 9.52
N VAL A 92 3.51 3.32 9.28
CA VAL A 92 4.48 3.91 10.21
C VAL A 92 3.80 4.48 11.46
N GLU A 93 2.57 4.97 11.33
CA GLU A 93 1.83 5.57 12.45
C GLU A 93 1.22 4.52 13.39
N ASP A 94 0.58 3.50 12.82
CA ASP A 94 -0.30 2.58 13.54
C ASP A 94 0.32 1.19 13.80
N THR A 95 1.52 0.92 13.29
CA THR A 95 2.14 -0.42 13.40
C THR A 95 3.59 -0.36 13.84
N GLU A 96 4.25 -1.53 13.92
CA GLU A 96 5.66 -1.65 14.29
C GLU A 96 6.64 -1.27 13.16
N ILE A 97 6.14 -0.91 11.96
CA ILE A 97 6.99 -0.45 10.87
C ILE A 97 7.60 0.90 11.24
N THR A 98 8.91 1.03 11.12
CA THR A 98 9.62 2.27 11.44
C THR A 98 9.98 3.07 10.19
N LEU A 99 10.28 4.36 10.37
CA LEU A 99 10.84 5.20 9.29
C LEU A 99 12.16 4.63 8.75
N ALA A 100 12.97 3.97 9.59
CA ALA A 100 14.20 3.32 9.17
C ALA A 100 13.92 2.11 8.25
N ASP A 101 12.85 1.36 8.50
CA ASP A 101 12.41 0.28 7.60
C ASP A 101 11.98 0.84 6.26
N VAL A 102 11.22 1.94 6.25
CA VAL A 102 10.81 2.63 5.01
C VAL A 102 12.03 3.13 4.24
N GLU A 103 12.96 3.80 4.90
CA GLU A 103 14.19 4.30 4.29
C GLU A 103 15.02 3.16 3.68
N SER A 104 15.19 2.04 4.40
CA SER A 104 15.97 0.90 3.91
C SER A 104 15.33 0.20 2.71
N ASN A 105 14.00 0.21 2.59
CA ASN A 105 13.29 -0.52 1.53
C ASN A 105 12.95 0.37 0.32
N PHE A 106 12.74 1.67 0.53
CA PHE A 106 12.22 2.59 -0.49
C PHE A 106 13.06 3.86 -0.68
N GLY A 107 13.99 4.14 0.24
CA GLY A 107 14.90 5.28 0.17
C GLY A 107 14.48 6.47 1.03
N ALA A 108 15.44 7.37 1.25
CA ALA A 108 15.32 8.50 2.17
C ALA A 108 14.23 9.52 1.77
N GLU A 109 13.99 9.69 0.47
CA GLU A 109 12.97 10.61 -0.03
C GLU A 109 11.56 10.21 0.42
N ILE A 110 11.19 8.94 0.21
CA ILE A 110 9.89 8.39 0.65
C ILE A 110 9.78 8.44 2.16
N ALA A 111 10.84 8.08 2.89
CA ALA A 111 10.85 8.13 4.35
C ALA A 111 10.61 9.55 4.88
N GLY A 112 11.22 10.57 4.25
CA GLY A 112 11.02 11.96 4.62
C GLY A 112 9.59 12.45 4.40
N ILE A 113 8.94 12.02 3.30
CA ILE A 113 7.53 12.35 3.04
C ILE A 113 6.62 11.68 4.08
N VAL A 114 6.84 10.40 4.36
CA VAL A 114 6.05 9.66 5.37
C VAL A 114 6.20 10.28 6.76
N ASP A 115 7.41 10.65 7.17
CA ASP A 115 7.66 11.38 8.42
C ASP A 115 6.92 12.72 8.45
N GLY A 116 6.89 13.44 7.32
CA GLY A 116 6.11 14.67 7.18
C GLY A 116 4.61 14.45 7.38
N LEU A 117 4.04 13.42 6.76
CA LEU A 117 2.60 13.10 6.83
C LEU A 117 2.16 12.75 8.26
N THR A 118 2.88 11.85 8.92
CA THR A 118 2.58 11.44 10.31
C THR A 118 2.68 12.61 11.31
N LYS A 119 3.56 13.59 11.07
CA LYS A 119 3.64 14.80 11.89
C LYS A 119 2.46 15.74 11.67
N LEU A 120 1.96 15.86 10.44
CA LEU A 120 0.81 16.70 10.13
C LEU A 120 -0.48 16.16 10.77
N GLU A 121 -0.63 14.84 10.84
CA GLU A 121 -1.80 14.19 11.45
C GLU A 121 -1.91 14.47 12.96
N ARG A 122 -0.76 14.66 13.63
CA ARG A 122 -0.68 15.00 15.06
C ARG A 122 -1.00 16.46 15.38
N LEU A 123 -1.19 17.32 14.38
CA LEU A 123 -1.59 18.71 14.59
C LEU A 123 -3.10 18.77 14.85
N GLN A 124 -3.47 19.00 16.11
CA GLN A 124 -4.85 19.28 16.49
C GLN A 124 -5.14 20.78 16.27
N PHE A 125 -6.19 21.09 15.51
CA PHE A 125 -6.72 22.45 15.31
C PHE A 125 -7.98 22.68 16.14
#